data_AF-A0A0F5MZC4-F1
#
_entry.id   AF-A0A0F5MZC4-F1
#
_cell.length_a   1.000
_cell.length_b   1.000
_cell.length_c   1.000
_cell.angle_alpha   90.00
_cell.angle_beta   90.00
_cell.angle_gamma   90.00
#
_symmetry.space_group_name_H-M   'P 1'
#
loop_
_entity.id
_entity.type
_entity.pdbx_description
1 polymer ?
#
loop_
_entity_poly.entity_id
_entity_poly.type
_entity_poly.pdbx_seq_one_letter_code
_entity_poly.pdbx_strand_id
1 'polypeptide(L)'
;MAEGSEATGKVVHAAGAVLWRHRRHAVEVALIHRPRYDDWSLPKGKVDPGETEPVTAVREILEETGQHAHLGRRLGVVSYPVTQGLKKVRYWSARTLGGDFVPNHEVDDLVWLPIDAAMKELRYSFDRKILRRFAKKPADTDTVMIVRHGAAGRRSRFSGDDRLRPLDKKGRAQAEALTDQLLAFGATSVYAADRVRCHQSVEPLAAELGVSVHNEPALTEESYADDPKQARRRVVEIAGLGGTPVICTQGKVIPDLIAWWCDRDGITPDKSRNRKGSTWVLSLSEGRLIAADHLGSPLAAHALA
;
A
#
# COMPACT_ATOMS: atom_id res chain seq x y z
N MET A 1 36.88 19.01 21.86
CA MET A 1 36.58 18.28 20.62
C MET A 1 36.60 16.81 20.97
N ALA A 2 35.44 16.15 20.94
CA ALA A 2 35.33 14.69 21.04
C ALA A 2 34.47 14.29 19.83
N GLU A 3 35.11 13.59 18.91
CA GLU A 3 34.58 13.21 17.60
C GLU A 3 33.39 12.27 17.75
N GLY A 4 32.31 12.62 17.06
CA GLY A 4 31.13 11.78 16.93
C GLY A 4 31.46 10.57 16.08
N SER A 5 31.42 9.39 16.69
CA SER A 5 31.36 8.12 15.98
C SER A 5 29.98 8.01 15.31
N GLU A 6 29.92 8.26 14.00
CA GLU A 6 28.79 7.83 13.17
C GLU A 6 28.74 6.30 13.18
N ALA A 7 27.89 5.74 14.03
CA ALA A 7 27.53 4.33 13.94
C ALA A 7 26.77 4.11 12.62
N THR A 8 27.48 3.62 11.60
CA THR A 8 26.94 3.14 10.32
C THR A 8 26.18 1.82 10.53
N GLY A 9 25.12 1.85 11.34
CA GLY A 9 24.26 0.69 11.57
C GLY A 9 23.37 0.37 10.36
N LYS A 10 23.25 -0.93 10.02
CA LYS A 10 22.34 -1.41 8.97
C LYS A 10 20.90 -1.01 9.30
N VAL A 11 20.15 -0.50 8.30
CA VAL A 11 18.71 -0.24 8.47
C VAL A 11 17.96 -1.55 8.32
N VAL A 12 17.23 -1.96 9.37
CA VAL A 12 16.34 -3.12 9.35
C VAL A 12 14.94 -2.63 8.98
N HIS A 13 14.46 -3.03 7.80
CA HIS A 13 13.12 -2.70 7.33
C HIS A 13 12.09 -3.65 7.93
N ALA A 14 10.96 -3.09 8.34
CA ALA A 14 9.86 -3.80 8.97
C ALA A 14 8.53 -3.16 8.57
N ALA A 15 7.47 -3.95 8.67
CA ALA A 15 6.12 -3.51 8.36
C ALA A 15 5.14 -4.07 9.39
N GLY A 16 4.00 -3.41 9.56
CA GLY A 16 2.96 -3.84 10.47
C GLY A 16 1.66 -3.07 10.30
N ALA A 17 0.74 -3.29 11.22
CA ALA A 17 -0.59 -2.68 11.12
C ALA A 17 -1.23 -2.34 12.45
N VAL A 18 -2.18 -1.42 12.39
CA VAL A 18 -3.31 -1.40 13.32
C VAL A 18 -4.38 -2.28 12.69
N LEU A 19 -4.42 -3.55 13.10
CA LEU A 19 -5.46 -4.49 12.70
C LEU A 19 -6.75 -4.14 13.45
N TRP A 20 -7.86 -4.00 12.73
CA TRP A 20 -9.11 -3.54 13.30
C TRP A 20 -10.31 -4.32 12.77
N ARG A 21 -11.39 -4.29 13.56
CA ARG A 21 -12.70 -4.88 13.20
C ARG A 21 -13.84 -3.99 13.67
N HIS A 22 -15.00 -4.14 13.05
CA HIS A 22 -16.25 -3.65 13.62
C HIS A 22 -16.79 -4.66 14.62
N ARG A 23 -17.09 -4.20 15.84
CA ARG A 23 -17.92 -4.92 16.79
C ARG A 23 -19.10 -4.04 17.15
N ARG A 24 -20.30 -4.43 16.69
CA ARG A 24 -21.50 -3.57 16.71
C ARG A 24 -21.20 -2.24 16.01
N HIS A 25 -21.34 -1.12 16.71
CA HIS A 25 -21.13 0.23 16.17
C HIS A 25 -19.76 0.83 16.52
N ALA A 26 -18.83 0.03 17.06
CA ALA A 26 -17.51 0.50 17.47
C ALA A 26 -16.39 -0.21 16.70
N VAL A 27 -15.27 0.49 16.55
CA VAL A 27 -14.02 -0.07 16.04
C VAL A 27 -13.22 -0.60 17.24
N GLU A 28 -12.87 -1.88 17.18
CA GLU A 28 -11.88 -2.50 18.05
C GLU A 28 -10.58 -2.71 17.28
N VAL A 29 -9.44 -2.63 17.95
CA VAL A 29 -8.12 -2.91 17.41
C VAL A 29 -7.48 -4.09 18.13
N ALA A 30 -6.72 -4.89 17.40
CA ALA A 30 -5.97 -6.00 17.98
C ALA A 30 -4.63 -5.51 18.55
N LEU A 31 -4.35 -5.91 19.79
CA LEU A 31 -3.00 -5.87 20.37
C LEU A 31 -2.54 -7.30 20.61
N ILE A 32 -1.23 -7.52 20.46
CA ILE A 32 -0.57 -8.80 20.70
C ILE A 32 0.34 -8.72 21.91
N HIS A 33 0.31 -9.74 22.76
CA HIS A 33 1.23 -9.90 23.88
C HIS A 33 2.45 -10.71 23.43
N ARG A 34 3.65 -10.30 23.87
CA ARG A 34 4.90 -10.96 23.50
C ARG A 34 5.65 -11.44 24.75
N PRO A 35 5.71 -12.76 25.02
CA PRO A 35 6.34 -13.31 26.23
C PRO A 35 7.79 -12.85 26.43
N ARG A 36 8.52 -12.71 25.32
CA ARG A 36 9.94 -12.33 25.34
C ARG A 36 10.19 -10.96 25.99
N TYR A 37 9.23 -10.05 25.91
CA TYR A 37 9.36 -8.67 26.38
C TYR A 37 8.36 -8.31 27.47
N ASP A 38 7.38 -9.18 27.72
CA ASP A 38 6.25 -8.95 28.63
C ASP A 38 5.58 -7.61 28.30
N ASP A 39 5.13 -7.48 27.06
CA ASP A 39 4.50 -6.27 26.54
C ASP A 39 3.38 -6.52 25.55
N TRP A 40 2.48 -5.52 25.49
CA TRP A 40 1.48 -5.39 24.44
C TRP A 40 1.96 -4.43 23.37
N SER A 41 1.90 -4.87 22.11
CA SER A 41 2.31 -4.07 20.95
C SER A 41 1.37 -4.27 19.77
N LEU A 42 1.58 -3.46 18.72
CA LEU A 42 0.94 -3.68 17.43
C LEU A 42 1.65 -4.80 16.65
N PRO A 43 0.93 -5.58 15.82
CA PRO A 43 1.53 -6.61 14.99
C PRO A 43 2.46 -6.03 13.91
N LYS A 44 3.63 -6.64 13.76
CA LYS A 44 4.76 -6.18 12.92
C LYS A 44 5.97 -7.10 13.03
N GLY A 45 6.57 -7.40 11.87
CA GLY A 45 7.89 -8.00 11.79
C GLY A 45 8.73 -7.49 10.62
N LYS A 46 9.74 -8.27 10.26
CA LYS A 46 10.81 -7.83 9.35
C LYS A 46 10.39 -8.08 7.90
N VAL A 47 10.81 -7.20 7.01
CA VAL A 47 10.63 -7.40 5.57
C VAL A 47 11.59 -8.49 5.12
N ASP A 48 11.06 -9.56 4.52
CA ASP A 48 11.86 -10.66 3.99
C ASP A 48 12.45 -10.33 2.62
N PRO A 49 13.52 -11.05 2.20
CA PRO A 49 14.08 -10.87 0.86
C PRO A 49 13.02 -11.07 -0.23
N GLY A 50 12.86 -10.05 -1.08
CA GLY A 50 11.88 -10.08 -2.17
C GLY A 50 10.51 -9.50 -1.83
N GLU A 51 10.20 -9.27 -0.55
CA GLU A 51 8.92 -8.70 -0.14
C GLU A 51 8.87 -7.16 -0.24
N THR A 52 7.68 -6.66 -0.49
CA THR A 52 7.34 -5.25 -0.26
C THR A 52 6.78 -5.07 1.14
N GLU A 53 6.90 -3.87 1.70
CA GLU A 53 6.40 -3.60 3.05
C GLU A 53 4.87 -3.86 3.21
N PRO A 54 3.98 -3.59 2.23
CA PRO A 54 2.58 -4.03 2.30
C PRO A 54 2.40 -5.56 2.40
N VAL A 55 3.14 -6.33 1.61
CA VAL A 55 3.08 -7.80 1.63
C VAL A 55 3.54 -8.32 2.99
N THR A 56 4.67 -7.81 3.48
CA THR A 56 5.16 -8.11 4.83
C THR A 56 4.12 -7.79 5.90
N ALA A 57 3.43 -6.64 5.82
CA ALA A 57 2.43 -6.28 6.82
C ALA A 57 1.27 -7.31 6.88
N VAL A 58 0.79 -7.81 5.72
CA VAL A 58 -0.27 -8.82 5.67
C VAL A 58 0.21 -10.17 6.19
N ARG A 59 1.44 -10.59 5.82
CA ARG A 59 2.04 -11.83 6.33
C ARG A 59 2.18 -11.81 7.84
N GLU A 60 2.74 -10.73 8.39
CA GLU A 60 2.97 -10.57 9.83
C GLU A 60 1.66 -10.51 10.61
N ILE A 61 0.60 -9.89 10.05
CA ILE A 61 -0.74 -9.97 10.63
C ILE A 61 -1.19 -11.42 10.71
N LEU A 62 -1.07 -12.20 9.63
CA LEU A 62 -1.49 -13.59 9.63
C LEU A 62 -0.69 -14.43 10.64
N GLU A 63 0.63 -14.28 10.66
CA GLU A 63 1.53 -15.03 11.55
C GLU A 63 1.28 -14.71 13.03
N GLU A 64 1.16 -13.44 13.39
CA GLU A 64 1.04 -13.02 14.79
C GLU A 64 -0.41 -13.05 15.32
N THR A 65 -1.42 -13.01 14.46
CA THR A 65 -2.82 -12.87 14.87
C THR A 65 -3.77 -13.95 14.35
N GLY A 66 -3.32 -14.76 13.39
CA GLY A 66 -4.16 -15.73 12.66
C GLY A 66 -5.23 -15.09 11.77
N GLN A 67 -5.24 -13.76 11.63
CA GLN A 67 -6.24 -13.03 10.85
C GLN A 67 -5.76 -12.81 9.41
N HIS A 68 -6.66 -12.98 8.45
CA HIS A 68 -6.49 -12.41 7.12
C HIS A 68 -6.94 -10.95 7.14
N ALA A 69 -6.32 -10.09 6.33
CA ALA A 69 -6.65 -8.68 6.32
C ALA A 69 -6.41 -8.02 4.96
N HIS A 70 -7.19 -6.98 4.69
CA HIS A 70 -6.87 -6.00 3.64
C HIS A 70 -6.35 -4.72 4.28
N LEU A 71 -5.24 -4.22 3.74
CA LEU A 71 -4.68 -2.93 4.11
C LEU A 71 -5.52 -1.78 3.56
N GLY A 72 -5.49 -0.65 4.27
CA GLY A 72 -6.01 0.63 3.83
C GLY A 72 -4.95 1.72 3.91
N ARG A 73 -5.31 2.84 4.52
CA ARG A 73 -4.43 4.01 4.71
C ARG A 73 -3.10 3.66 5.39
N ARG A 74 -2.02 4.30 4.96
CA ARG A 74 -0.76 4.25 5.70
C ARG A 74 -0.81 5.15 6.94
N LEU A 75 -0.34 4.63 8.07
CA LEU A 75 -0.30 5.32 9.37
C LEU A 75 1.08 5.94 9.66
N GLY A 76 2.03 5.76 8.75
CA GLY A 76 3.34 6.38 8.76
C GLY A 76 4.45 5.45 9.26
N VAL A 77 5.56 6.06 9.69
CA VAL A 77 6.79 5.34 10.03
C VAL A 77 7.22 5.66 11.45
N VAL A 78 7.77 4.66 12.12
CA VAL A 78 8.53 4.80 13.37
C VAL A 78 9.91 4.21 13.17
N SER A 79 10.92 4.85 13.75
CA SER A 79 12.30 4.38 13.72
C SER A 79 12.86 4.37 15.13
N TYR A 80 13.54 3.29 15.51
CA TYR A 80 14.19 3.16 16.81
C TYR A 80 15.46 2.31 16.71
N PRO A 81 16.47 2.57 17.55
CA PRO A 81 17.70 1.78 17.56
C PRO A 81 17.43 0.35 18.04
N VAL A 82 18.14 -0.59 17.43
CA VAL A 82 18.21 -2.01 17.81
C VAL A 82 19.67 -2.46 17.75
N THR A 83 20.01 -3.61 18.33
CA THR A 83 21.39 -4.12 18.33
C THR A 83 22.02 -4.21 16.94
N GLN A 84 21.21 -4.46 15.90
CA GLN A 84 21.65 -4.59 14.50
C GLN A 84 21.77 -3.25 13.73
N GLY A 85 21.39 -2.12 14.35
CA GLY A 85 21.36 -0.80 13.72
C GLY A 85 20.03 -0.07 13.97
N LEU A 86 19.43 0.49 12.92
CA LEU A 86 18.18 1.24 13.05
C LEU A 86 17.01 0.42 12.50
N LYS A 87 16.02 0.07 13.33
CA LYS A 87 14.79 -0.55 12.86
C LYS A 87 13.83 0.52 12.39
N LYS A 88 13.30 0.38 11.17
CA LYS A 88 12.34 1.30 10.55
C LYS A 88 11.07 0.53 10.20
N VAL A 89 10.00 0.80 10.95
CA VAL A 89 8.71 0.11 10.80
C VAL A 89 7.70 1.02 10.12
N ARG A 90 7.07 0.53 9.06
CA ARG A 90 5.98 1.21 8.36
C ARG A 90 4.65 0.56 8.74
N TYR A 91 3.65 1.39 9.06
CA TYR A 91 2.35 0.91 9.53
C TYR A 91 1.22 1.27 8.57
N TRP A 92 0.22 0.39 8.51
CA TRP A 92 -1.05 0.60 7.81
C TRP A 92 -2.26 0.37 8.72
N SER A 93 -3.39 0.95 8.36
CA SER A 93 -4.70 0.45 8.80
C SER A 93 -4.94 -0.90 8.11
N ALA A 94 -5.45 -1.89 8.82
CA ALA A 94 -5.78 -3.19 8.23
C ALA A 94 -7.14 -3.69 8.74
N ARG A 95 -8.09 -3.93 7.85
CA ARG A 95 -9.41 -4.48 8.18
C ARG A 95 -9.32 -6.00 8.18
N THR A 96 -9.71 -6.65 9.28
CA THR A 96 -9.77 -8.13 9.30
C THR A 96 -10.84 -8.66 8.33
N LEU A 97 -10.52 -9.78 7.69
CA LEU A 97 -11.41 -10.60 6.87
C LEU A 97 -11.89 -11.84 7.63
N GLY A 98 -11.44 -12.02 8.88
CA GLY A 98 -11.66 -13.20 9.69
C GLY A 98 -10.39 -14.06 9.84
N GLY A 99 -10.54 -15.13 10.59
CA GLY A 99 -9.45 -15.99 11.06
C GLY A 99 -9.52 -16.18 12.57
N ASP A 100 -8.70 -17.08 13.10
CA ASP A 100 -8.68 -17.42 14.51
C ASP A 100 -7.25 -17.33 15.04
N PHE A 101 -7.09 -16.67 16.19
CA PHE A 101 -5.78 -16.57 16.83
C PHE A 101 -5.38 -17.92 17.43
N VAL A 102 -4.15 -18.34 17.14
CA VAL A 102 -3.51 -19.50 17.76
C VAL A 102 -2.20 -19.02 18.37
N PRO A 103 -2.01 -19.17 19.71
CA PRO A 103 -0.76 -18.84 20.36
C PRO A 103 0.44 -19.51 19.67
N ASN A 104 1.52 -18.76 19.53
CA ASN A 104 2.77 -19.22 18.95
C ASN A 104 3.97 -18.77 19.81
N HIS A 105 5.19 -19.01 19.32
CA HIS A 105 6.42 -18.74 20.06
C HIS A 105 6.74 -17.25 20.22
N GLU A 106 6.18 -16.38 19.37
CA GLU A 106 6.37 -14.92 19.42
C GLU A 106 5.22 -14.21 20.14
N VAL A 107 4.00 -14.73 20.00
CA VAL A 107 2.76 -14.15 20.52
C VAL A 107 1.95 -15.22 21.24
N ASP A 108 1.75 -15.05 22.55
CA ASP A 108 0.99 -15.98 23.40
C ASP A 108 -0.46 -15.53 23.64
N ASP A 109 -0.76 -14.24 23.47
CA ASP A 109 -2.10 -13.70 23.67
C ASP A 109 -2.44 -12.58 22.69
N LEU A 110 -3.75 -12.42 22.41
CA LEU A 110 -4.31 -11.40 21.55
C LEU A 110 -5.60 -10.85 22.14
N VAL A 111 -5.66 -9.52 22.28
CA VAL A 111 -6.88 -8.82 22.74
C VAL A 111 -7.41 -7.84 21.70
N TRP A 112 -8.73 -7.82 21.57
CA TRP A 112 -9.45 -6.81 20.82
C TRP A 112 -9.96 -5.73 21.77
N LEU A 113 -9.52 -4.50 21.59
CA LEU A 113 -9.82 -3.40 22.50
C LEU A 113 -10.38 -2.18 21.74
N PRO A 114 -11.32 -1.43 22.35
CA PRO A 114 -11.62 -0.07 21.90
C PRO A 114 -10.35 0.79 21.88
N ILE A 115 -10.29 1.78 20.99
CA ILE A 115 -9.10 2.63 20.77
C ILE A 115 -8.57 3.23 22.08
N ASP A 116 -9.46 3.75 22.95
CA ASP A 116 -9.05 4.38 24.21
C ASP A 116 -8.46 3.38 25.22
N ALA A 117 -8.94 2.14 25.23
CA ALA A 117 -8.40 1.07 26.06
C ALA A 117 -7.05 0.60 25.51
N ALA A 118 -6.95 0.39 24.19
CA ALA A 118 -5.69 0.09 23.52
C ALA A 118 -4.63 1.18 23.76
N MET A 119 -5.04 2.45 23.92
CA MET A 119 -4.11 3.53 24.29
C MET A 119 -3.54 3.47 25.69
N LYS A 120 -4.25 2.85 26.63
CA LYS A 120 -3.76 2.63 27.98
C LYS A 120 -2.88 1.38 28.04
N GLU A 121 -3.19 0.37 27.24
CA GLU A 121 -2.47 -0.91 27.23
C GLU A 121 -1.11 -0.84 26.53
N LEU A 122 -1.02 -0.10 25.41
CA LEU A 122 0.23 -0.01 24.64
C LEU A 122 1.35 0.62 25.46
N ARG A 123 2.41 -0.16 25.74
CA ARG A 123 3.58 0.27 26.53
C ARG A 123 4.43 1.31 25.80
N TYR A 124 4.60 1.17 24.49
CA TYR A 124 5.53 2.00 23.72
C TYR A 124 4.89 3.28 23.15
N SER A 125 5.57 4.41 23.33
CA SER A 125 5.11 5.71 22.84
C SER A 125 4.99 5.79 21.31
N PHE A 126 5.79 5.00 20.58
CA PHE A 126 5.73 4.92 19.12
C PHE A 126 4.48 4.17 18.64
N ASP A 127 4.05 3.10 19.31
CA ASP A 127 2.79 2.41 18.99
C ASP A 127 1.60 3.32 19.31
N ARG A 128 1.64 4.02 20.45
CA ARG A 128 0.64 5.06 20.77
C ARG A 128 0.57 6.16 19.72
N LYS A 129 1.70 6.50 19.09
CA LYS A 129 1.73 7.50 18.00
C LYS A 129 1.05 6.98 16.73
N ILE A 130 1.26 5.70 16.40
CA ILE A 130 0.60 5.05 15.27
C ILE A 130 -0.91 4.95 15.50
N LEU A 131 -1.36 4.50 16.68
CA LEU A 131 -2.80 4.40 16.96
C LEU A 131 -3.49 5.78 16.99
N ARG A 132 -2.82 6.82 17.51
CA ARG A 132 -3.33 8.20 17.39
C ARG A 132 -3.49 8.65 15.94
N ARG A 133 -2.64 8.20 15.01
CA ARG A 133 -2.81 8.51 13.58
C ARG A 133 -3.93 7.69 12.96
N PHE A 134 -4.12 6.45 13.39
CA PHE A 134 -5.28 5.64 13.00
C PHE A 134 -6.58 6.36 13.36
N ALA A 135 -6.75 6.73 14.63
CA ALA A 135 -7.95 7.34 15.18
C ALA A 135 -8.32 8.73 14.61
N LYS A 136 -7.39 9.43 13.95
CA LYS A 136 -7.61 10.78 13.39
C LYS A 136 -8.54 10.83 12.17
N LYS A 137 -8.80 9.70 11.54
CA LYS A 137 -9.54 9.60 10.28
C LYS A 137 -10.34 8.28 10.30
N PRO A 138 -11.45 8.17 9.55
CA PRO A 138 -12.25 6.96 9.47
C PRO A 138 -11.42 5.70 9.18
N ALA A 139 -11.68 4.62 9.92
CA ALA A 139 -10.99 3.35 9.77
C ALA A 139 -11.46 2.61 8.51
N ASP A 140 -12.76 2.58 8.29
CA ASP A 140 -13.39 1.98 7.12
C ASP A 140 -13.27 2.93 5.93
N THR A 141 -12.60 2.47 4.88
CA THR A 141 -12.27 3.27 3.70
C THR A 141 -12.39 2.44 2.45
N ASP A 142 -12.97 3.04 1.41
CA ASP A 142 -12.83 2.53 0.05
C ASP A 142 -11.40 2.80 -0.43
N THR A 143 -10.87 1.93 -1.28
CA THR A 143 -9.51 2.04 -1.81
C THR A 143 -9.54 2.11 -3.32
N VAL A 144 -8.82 3.06 -3.90
CA VAL A 144 -8.54 3.14 -5.35
C VAL A 144 -7.04 3.12 -5.54
N MET A 145 -6.54 2.26 -6.43
CA MET A 145 -5.11 2.12 -6.67
C MET A 145 -4.74 2.62 -8.07
N ILE A 146 -3.94 3.69 -8.15
CA ILE A 146 -3.43 4.21 -9.42
C ILE A 146 -2.00 3.71 -9.64
N VAL A 147 -1.81 2.88 -10.65
CA VAL A 147 -0.54 2.23 -10.97
C VAL A 147 0.09 2.91 -12.17
N ARG A 148 1.38 3.27 -12.08
CA ARG A 148 2.16 3.57 -13.28
C ARG A 148 2.63 2.27 -13.90
N HIS A 149 2.41 2.08 -15.20
CA HIS A 149 2.90 0.89 -15.90
C HIS A 149 4.38 0.60 -15.64
N GLY A 150 4.78 -0.68 -15.76
CA GLY A 150 6.14 -1.17 -15.58
C GLY A 150 7.13 -0.68 -16.63
N ALA A 151 8.40 -1.06 -16.46
CA ALA A 151 9.46 -0.78 -17.42
C ALA A 151 9.15 -1.37 -18.80
N ALA A 152 9.40 -0.60 -19.86
CA ALA A 152 8.95 -0.91 -21.22
C ALA A 152 9.98 -0.46 -22.26
N GLY A 153 11.26 -0.51 -21.90
CA GLY A 153 12.33 0.05 -22.71
C GLY A 153 12.22 1.57 -22.92
N ARG A 154 12.83 2.04 -24.02
CA ARG A 154 12.84 3.44 -24.46
C ARG A 154 12.08 3.58 -25.77
N ARG A 155 11.21 4.58 -25.86
CA ARG A 155 10.43 4.91 -27.07
C ARG A 155 11.31 5.07 -28.31
N SER A 156 12.45 5.75 -28.19
CA SER A 156 13.37 5.99 -29.32
C SER A 156 14.04 4.75 -29.90
N ARG A 157 13.97 3.60 -29.22
CA ARG A 157 14.56 2.33 -29.68
C ARG A 157 13.50 1.33 -30.14
N PHE A 158 12.23 1.69 -30.09
CA PHE A 158 11.14 0.82 -30.51
C PHE A 158 10.71 1.20 -31.92
N SER A 159 10.81 0.25 -32.85
CA SER A 159 10.29 0.40 -34.20
C SER A 159 8.78 0.11 -34.21
N GLY A 160 8.01 0.99 -34.85
CA GLY A 160 6.57 0.85 -34.98
C GLY A 160 5.77 1.73 -34.03
N ASP A 161 4.51 1.36 -33.85
CA ASP A 161 3.54 2.15 -33.09
C ASP A 161 3.79 2.06 -31.57
N ASP A 162 4.13 3.18 -30.93
CA ASP A 162 4.41 3.23 -29.48
C ASP A 162 3.23 2.76 -28.62
N ARG A 163 2.00 2.77 -29.13
CA ARG A 163 0.83 2.19 -28.45
C ARG A 163 1.00 0.70 -28.15
N LEU A 164 1.71 -0.01 -29.03
CA LEU A 164 1.95 -1.44 -28.97
C LEU A 164 3.24 -1.83 -28.23
N ARG A 165 4.02 -0.85 -27.75
CA ARG A 165 5.30 -1.14 -27.09
C ARG A 165 5.07 -1.94 -25.80
N PRO A 166 5.64 -3.16 -25.69
CA PRO A 166 5.41 -4.04 -24.55
C PRO A 166 6.30 -3.70 -23.36
N LEU A 167 6.03 -4.35 -22.22
CA LEU A 167 6.95 -4.39 -21.10
C LEU A 167 8.27 -5.08 -21.46
N ASP A 168 9.36 -4.56 -20.91
CA ASP A 168 10.66 -5.24 -20.98
C ASP A 168 10.78 -6.33 -19.88
N LYS A 169 11.91 -7.03 -19.81
CA LYS A 169 12.14 -8.08 -18.80
C LYS A 169 11.91 -7.59 -17.38
N LYS A 170 12.36 -6.36 -17.07
CA LYS A 170 12.16 -5.75 -15.75
C LYS A 170 10.70 -5.39 -15.53
N GLY A 171 10.02 -4.87 -16.55
CA GLY A 171 8.60 -4.55 -16.49
C GLY A 171 7.73 -5.77 -16.18
N ARG A 172 8.01 -6.91 -16.81
CA ARG A 172 7.29 -8.15 -16.52
C ARG A 172 7.49 -8.61 -15.07
N ALA A 173 8.72 -8.58 -14.57
CA ALA A 173 8.99 -8.86 -13.15
C ALA A 173 8.29 -7.85 -12.21
N GLN A 174 8.18 -6.59 -12.60
CA GLN A 174 7.39 -5.60 -11.85
C GLN A 174 5.90 -5.93 -11.85
N ALA A 175 5.35 -6.44 -12.96
CA ALA A 175 3.95 -6.82 -13.07
C ALA A 175 3.61 -7.99 -12.14
N GLU A 176 4.46 -9.03 -12.09
CA GLU A 176 4.30 -10.14 -11.14
C GLU A 176 4.34 -9.65 -9.69
N ALA A 177 5.36 -8.87 -9.32
CA ALA A 177 5.50 -8.34 -7.96
C ALA A 177 4.40 -7.35 -7.56
N LEU A 178 3.71 -6.73 -8.54
CA LEU A 178 2.57 -5.86 -8.27
C LEU A 178 1.37 -6.66 -7.79
N THR A 179 1.17 -7.90 -8.25
CA THR A 179 0.01 -8.71 -7.91
C THR A 179 -0.16 -8.83 -6.40
N ASP A 180 0.86 -9.33 -5.69
CA ASP A 180 0.81 -9.49 -4.22
C ASP A 180 0.63 -8.15 -3.51
N GLN A 181 1.30 -7.10 -3.99
CA GLN A 181 1.18 -5.76 -3.40
C GLN A 181 -0.25 -5.22 -3.54
N LEU A 182 -0.91 -5.42 -4.67
CA LEU A 182 -2.25 -4.90 -4.94
C LEU A 182 -3.32 -5.75 -4.23
N LEU A 183 -3.12 -7.06 -4.14
CA LEU A 183 -3.97 -7.96 -3.34
C LEU A 183 -3.89 -7.67 -1.85
N ALA A 184 -2.74 -7.21 -1.34
CA ALA A 184 -2.64 -6.77 0.05
C ALA A 184 -3.61 -5.62 0.40
N PHE A 185 -4.07 -4.84 -0.58
CA PHE A 185 -5.09 -3.80 -0.41
C PHE A 185 -6.50 -4.25 -0.84
N GLY A 186 -6.67 -5.52 -1.22
CA GLY A 186 -7.96 -6.11 -1.57
C GLY A 186 -8.46 -5.76 -2.97
N ALA A 187 -7.56 -5.64 -3.97
CA ALA A 187 -7.94 -5.39 -5.36
C ALA A 187 -9.07 -6.32 -5.84
N THR A 188 -10.06 -5.76 -6.54
CA THR A 188 -11.22 -6.54 -7.04
C THR A 188 -11.54 -6.33 -8.52
N SER A 189 -11.04 -5.26 -9.14
CA SER A 189 -11.29 -4.95 -10.55
C SER A 189 -10.09 -4.24 -11.16
N VAL A 190 -9.90 -4.41 -12.46
CA VAL A 190 -8.67 -3.99 -13.15
C VAL A 190 -9.00 -3.16 -14.40
N TYR A 191 -8.42 -1.96 -14.46
CA TYR A 191 -8.57 -1.00 -15.54
C TYR A 191 -7.18 -0.61 -16.05
N ALA A 192 -7.06 -0.38 -17.36
CA ALA A 192 -5.81 0.06 -17.95
C ALA A 192 -6.04 1.07 -19.07
N ALA A 193 -5.21 2.12 -19.10
CA ALA A 193 -5.12 3.01 -20.25
C ALA A 193 -4.84 2.21 -21.53
N ASP A 194 -5.34 2.69 -22.67
CA ASP A 194 -5.28 2.02 -23.99
C ASP A 194 -3.86 1.92 -24.58
N ARG A 195 -2.96 1.24 -23.88
CA ARG A 195 -1.55 1.01 -24.26
C ARG A 195 -1.16 -0.38 -23.77
N VAL A 196 -0.52 -1.17 -24.64
CA VAL A 196 -0.13 -2.56 -24.34
C VAL A 196 0.64 -2.68 -23.02
N ARG A 197 1.63 -1.81 -22.79
CA ARG A 197 2.38 -1.77 -21.52
C ARG A 197 1.53 -1.55 -20.27
N CYS A 198 0.41 -0.83 -20.35
CA CYS A 198 -0.46 -0.60 -19.19
C CYS A 198 -1.25 -1.88 -18.89
N HIS A 199 -1.86 -2.48 -19.91
CA HIS A 199 -2.53 -3.79 -19.80
C HIS A 199 -1.58 -4.86 -19.25
N GLN A 200 -0.42 -5.05 -19.86
CA GLN A 200 0.59 -6.03 -19.42
C GLN A 200 1.10 -5.82 -17.99
N SER A 201 0.97 -4.61 -17.42
CA SER A 201 1.40 -4.35 -16.04
C SER A 201 0.43 -4.88 -15.00
N VAL A 202 -0.81 -5.17 -15.40
CA VAL A 202 -1.90 -5.62 -14.52
C VAL A 202 -2.57 -6.91 -15.01
N GLU A 203 -2.15 -7.45 -16.15
CA GLU A 203 -2.57 -8.76 -16.65
C GLU A 203 -2.35 -9.89 -15.61
N PRO A 204 -1.21 -9.98 -14.90
CA PRO A 204 -1.03 -11.00 -13.86
C PRO A 204 -2.07 -10.89 -12.73
N LEU A 205 -2.35 -9.68 -12.26
CA LEU A 205 -3.40 -9.43 -11.27
C LEU A 205 -4.78 -9.82 -11.79
N ALA A 206 -5.10 -9.45 -13.03
CA ALA A 206 -6.39 -9.77 -13.64
C ALA A 206 -6.60 -11.28 -13.75
N ALA A 207 -5.53 -12.03 -14.10
CA ALA A 207 -5.56 -13.49 -14.12
C ALA A 207 -5.78 -14.09 -12.73
N GLU A 208 -5.06 -13.60 -11.71
CA GLU A 208 -5.21 -14.04 -10.31
C GLU A 208 -6.63 -13.80 -9.77
N LEU A 209 -7.24 -12.66 -10.11
CA LEU A 209 -8.61 -12.32 -9.73
C LEU A 209 -9.68 -13.02 -10.58
N GLY A 210 -9.32 -13.64 -11.70
CA GLY A 210 -10.27 -14.20 -12.66
C GLY A 210 -11.14 -13.15 -13.37
N VAL A 211 -10.61 -11.93 -13.59
CA VAL A 211 -11.34 -10.81 -14.21
C VAL A 211 -10.67 -10.34 -15.51
N SER A 212 -11.41 -9.59 -16.34
CA SER A 212 -10.85 -8.92 -17.52
C SER A 212 -10.24 -7.57 -17.16
N VAL A 213 -9.23 -7.14 -17.92
CA VAL A 213 -8.74 -5.75 -17.88
C VAL A 213 -9.67 -4.86 -18.70
N HIS A 214 -10.32 -3.91 -18.05
CA HIS A 214 -11.17 -2.91 -18.71
C HIS A 214 -10.30 -1.84 -19.41
N ASN A 215 -10.51 -1.63 -20.70
CA ASN A 215 -9.74 -0.65 -21.47
C ASN A 215 -10.25 0.78 -21.24
N GLU A 216 -9.34 1.72 -20.99
CA GLU A 216 -9.66 3.11 -20.64
C GLU A 216 -8.96 4.11 -21.59
N PRO A 217 -9.53 4.38 -22.78
CA PRO A 217 -8.93 5.29 -23.77
C PRO A 217 -8.73 6.72 -23.24
N ALA A 218 -9.65 7.21 -22.40
CA ALA A 218 -9.57 8.54 -21.79
C ALA A 218 -8.37 8.72 -20.85
N LEU A 219 -7.73 7.63 -20.41
CA LEU A 219 -6.63 7.66 -19.45
C LEU A 219 -5.25 7.51 -20.09
N THR A 220 -5.14 7.71 -21.41
CA THR A 220 -3.84 7.77 -22.11
C THR A 220 -3.17 9.13 -21.94
N GLU A 221 -1.85 9.25 -22.16
CA GLU A 221 -1.17 10.57 -22.09
C GLU A 221 -1.73 11.56 -23.12
N GLU A 222 -2.08 11.08 -24.30
CA GLU A 222 -2.60 11.87 -25.41
C GLU A 222 -4.02 12.38 -25.08
N SER A 223 -4.92 11.50 -24.68
CA SER A 223 -6.29 11.90 -24.30
C SER A 223 -6.32 12.78 -23.06
N TYR A 224 -5.44 12.52 -22.08
CA TYR A 224 -5.35 13.36 -20.88
C TYR A 224 -4.84 14.77 -21.19
N ALA A 225 -3.90 14.91 -22.14
CA ALA A 225 -3.38 16.22 -22.53
C ALA A 225 -4.44 17.07 -23.26
N ASP A 226 -5.35 16.41 -23.99
CA ASP A 226 -6.45 17.05 -24.72
C ASP A 226 -7.61 17.42 -23.80
N ASP A 227 -8.12 16.47 -23.01
CA ASP A 227 -9.21 16.70 -22.05
C ASP A 227 -8.94 16.06 -20.67
N PRO A 228 -8.19 16.75 -19.79
CA PRO A 228 -7.97 16.31 -18.41
C PRO A 228 -9.28 16.15 -17.63
N LYS A 229 -10.34 16.92 -17.96
CA LYS A 229 -11.61 16.89 -17.21
C LYS A 229 -12.34 15.58 -17.45
N GLN A 230 -12.34 15.09 -18.69
CA GLN A 230 -12.91 13.78 -19.02
C GLN A 230 -12.21 12.66 -18.24
N ALA A 231 -10.87 12.63 -18.24
CA ALA A 231 -10.10 11.63 -17.52
C ALA A 231 -10.36 11.67 -16.00
N ARG A 232 -10.41 12.87 -15.41
CA ARG A 232 -10.71 13.06 -13.99
C ARG A 232 -12.12 12.58 -13.62
N ARG A 233 -13.13 12.87 -14.45
CA ARG A 233 -14.48 12.31 -14.29
C ARG A 233 -14.44 10.79 -14.34
N ARG A 234 -13.78 10.21 -15.33
CA ARG A 234 -13.71 8.77 -15.52
C ARG A 234 -13.09 8.04 -14.32
N VAL A 235 -12.02 8.57 -13.74
CA VAL A 235 -11.39 7.99 -12.55
C VAL A 235 -12.33 8.04 -11.34
N VAL A 236 -13.10 9.12 -11.15
CA VAL A 236 -14.10 9.21 -10.07
C VAL A 236 -15.28 8.27 -10.31
N GLU A 237 -15.72 8.10 -11.56
CA GLU A 237 -16.73 7.10 -11.92
C GLU A 237 -16.26 5.69 -11.55
N ILE A 238 -15.04 5.31 -11.95
CA ILE A 238 -14.45 4.00 -11.60
C ILE A 238 -14.39 3.82 -10.08
N ALA A 239 -13.97 4.85 -9.34
CA ALA A 239 -13.95 4.82 -7.88
C ALA A 239 -15.35 4.61 -7.26
N GLY A 240 -16.40 5.07 -7.92
CA GLY A 240 -17.79 4.94 -7.48
C GLY A 240 -18.46 3.60 -7.84
N LEU A 241 -17.81 2.72 -8.60
CA LEU A 241 -18.36 1.41 -8.98
C LEU A 241 -18.33 0.38 -7.83
N GLY A 242 -17.66 0.71 -6.72
CA GLY A 242 -17.48 -0.19 -5.57
C GLY A 242 -16.30 -1.16 -5.73
N GLY A 243 -16.02 -1.90 -4.66
CA GLY A 243 -14.81 -2.74 -4.58
C GLY A 243 -13.53 -1.91 -4.47
N THR A 244 -12.40 -2.48 -4.87
CA THR A 244 -11.10 -1.81 -4.87
C THR A 244 -10.50 -1.84 -6.28
N PRO A 245 -10.77 -0.81 -7.11
CA PRO A 245 -10.29 -0.77 -8.48
C PRO A 245 -8.79 -0.46 -8.56
N VAL A 246 -8.10 -1.16 -9.45
CA VAL A 246 -6.74 -0.87 -9.91
C VAL A 246 -6.80 -0.21 -11.27
N ILE A 247 -6.18 0.97 -11.41
CA ILE A 247 -6.14 1.74 -12.66
C ILE A 247 -4.68 1.91 -13.09
N CYS A 248 -4.26 1.18 -14.12
CA CYS A 248 -2.93 1.31 -14.70
C CYS A 248 -2.88 2.39 -15.78
N THR A 249 -2.01 3.38 -15.63
CA THR A 249 -1.83 4.47 -16.60
C THR A 249 -0.37 4.95 -16.67
N GLN A 250 -0.15 6.14 -17.22
CA GLN A 250 1.12 6.62 -17.73
C GLN A 250 1.68 7.80 -16.91
N GLY A 251 2.95 8.11 -17.16
CA GLY A 251 3.72 9.02 -16.32
C GLY A 251 3.28 10.48 -16.40
N LYS A 252 2.74 10.94 -17.53
CA LYS A 252 2.24 12.32 -17.66
C LYS A 252 0.80 12.51 -17.15
N VAL A 253 0.08 11.42 -16.88
CA VAL A 253 -1.29 11.44 -16.36
C VAL A 253 -1.28 11.55 -14.83
N ILE A 254 -0.53 10.64 -14.19
CA ILE A 254 -0.61 10.41 -12.74
C ILE A 254 -0.31 11.65 -11.90
N PRO A 255 0.77 12.42 -12.13
CA PRO A 255 1.10 13.54 -11.25
C PRO A 255 0.00 14.61 -11.17
N ASP A 256 -0.55 14.98 -12.33
CA ASP A 256 -1.61 15.98 -12.40
C ASP A 256 -2.92 15.45 -11.83
N LEU A 257 -3.29 14.19 -12.13
CA LEU A 257 -4.48 13.55 -11.59
C LEU A 257 -4.45 13.49 -10.05
N ILE A 258 -3.32 13.07 -9.47
CA ILE A 258 -3.15 12.96 -8.01
C ILE A 258 -3.17 14.35 -7.36
N ALA A 259 -2.48 15.32 -7.95
CA ALA A 259 -2.49 16.70 -7.45
C ALA A 259 -3.91 17.28 -7.46
N TRP A 260 -4.62 17.17 -8.59
CA TRP A 260 -6.00 17.63 -8.71
C TRP A 260 -6.92 17.02 -7.66
N TRP A 261 -6.88 15.70 -7.47
CA TRP A 261 -7.78 15.02 -6.53
C TRP A 261 -7.46 15.42 -5.08
N CYS A 262 -6.17 15.52 -4.76
CA CYS A 262 -5.70 15.99 -3.47
C CYS A 262 -6.13 17.43 -3.19
N ASP A 263 -5.97 18.34 -4.14
CA ASP A 263 -6.38 19.76 -4.01
C ASP A 263 -7.90 19.88 -3.84
N ARG A 264 -8.68 19.11 -4.62
CA ARG A 264 -10.14 19.07 -4.54
C ARG A 264 -10.63 18.72 -3.13
N ASP A 265 -9.97 17.75 -2.49
CA ASP A 265 -10.41 17.20 -1.21
C ASP A 265 -9.60 17.71 0.00
N GLY A 266 -8.64 18.61 -0.22
CA GLY A 266 -7.82 19.24 0.83
C GLY A 266 -6.79 18.30 1.47
N ILE A 267 -6.26 17.35 0.70
CA ILE A 267 -5.31 16.33 1.15
C ILE A 267 -3.91 16.69 0.69
N THR A 268 -2.91 16.53 1.55
CA THR A 268 -1.51 16.60 1.14
C THR A 268 -1.06 15.19 0.70
N PRO A 269 -0.68 15.00 -0.57
CA PRO A 269 -0.19 13.71 -1.03
C PRO A 269 1.23 13.45 -0.50
N ASP A 270 1.60 12.17 -0.49
CA ASP A 270 2.97 11.77 -0.31
C ASP A 270 3.95 12.39 -1.30
N LYS A 271 5.23 12.44 -0.91
CA LYS A 271 6.30 12.68 -1.88
C LYS A 271 6.43 11.49 -2.81
N SER A 272 6.33 11.73 -4.11
CA SER A 272 6.47 10.72 -5.15
C SER A 272 7.58 11.06 -6.14
N ARG A 273 8.28 10.03 -6.63
CA ARG A 273 9.18 10.11 -7.79
C ARG A 273 8.50 9.66 -9.09
N ASN A 274 7.22 9.30 -9.01
CA ASN A 274 6.39 8.78 -10.11
C ASN A 274 7.16 7.73 -10.93
N ARG A 275 7.68 6.68 -10.31
CA ARG A 275 8.53 5.69 -11.01
C ARG A 275 7.67 4.69 -11.77
N LYS A 276 8.19 4.10 -12.86
CA LYS A 276 7.48 2.98 -13.52
C LYS A 276 7.30 1.82 -12.52
N GLY A 277 6.09 1.27 -12.46
CA GLY A 277 5.66 0.28 -11.47
C GLY A 277 5.19 0.87 -10.13
N SER A 278 5.28 2.19 -9.90
CA SER A 278 4.81 2.77 -8.63
C SER A 278 3.30 2.73 -8.51
N THR A 279 2.81 2.68 -7.27
CA THR A 279 1.37 2.70 -6.95
C THR A 279 1.04 3.89 -6.06
N TRP A 280 -0.06 4.56 -6.34
CA TRP A 280 -0.75 5.41 -5.38
C TRP A 280 -1.93 4.66 -4.81
N VAL A 281 -2.00 4.57 -3.48
CA VAL A 281 -3.15 4.04 -2.75
C VAL A 281 -3.95 5.26 -2.28
N LEU A 282 -5.13 5.43 -2.85
CA LEU A 282 -6.07 6.49 -2.51
C LEU A 282 -7.13 5.91 -1.59
N SER A 283 -7.20 6.40 -0.36
CA SER A 283 -8.23 5.97 0.59
C SER A 283 -9.34 7.00 0.66
N LEU A 284 -10.57 6.56 0.47
CA LEU A 284 -11.76 7.39 0.48
C LEU A 284 -12.67 7.04 1.64
N SER A 285 -13.42 8.02 2.11
CA SER A 285 -14.51 7.82 3.06
C SER A 285 -15.67 8.68 2.60
N GLU A 286 -16.85 8.08 2.45
CA GLU A 286 -18.05 8.75 1.93
C GLU A 286 -17.77 9.46 0.58
N GLY A 287 -17.02 8.80 -0.31
CA GLY A 287 -16.65 9.31 -1.63
C GLY A 287 -15.60 10.44 -1.65
N ARG A 288 -15.09 10.86 -0.48
CA ARG A 288 -14.06 11.90 -0.37
C ARG A 288 -12.69 11.29 -0.09
N LEU A 289 -11.67 11.77 -0.79
CA LEU A 289 -10.29 11.36 -0.54
C LEU A 289 -9.86 11.83 0.86
N ILE A 290 -9.32 10.91 1.66
CA ILE A 290 -8.80 11.20 3.00
C ILE A 290 -7.32 10.88 3.15
N ALA A 291 -6.73 10.11 2.24
CA ALA A 291 -5.29 9.86 2.19
C ALA A 291 -4.85 9.51 0.76
N ALA A 292 -3.63 9.91 0.40
CA ALA A 292 -2.98 9.54 -0.86
C ALA A 292 -1.56 9.09 -0.55
N ASP A 293 -1.37 7.78 -0.48
CA ASP A 293 -0.11 7.13 -0.10
C ASP A 293 0.63 6.62 -1.33
N HIS A 294 1.91 6.98 -1.47
CA HIS A 294 2.72 6.55 -2.60
C HIS A 294 3.62 5.37 -2.19
N LEU A 295 3.52 4.29 -2.96
CA LEU A 295 4.37 3.11 -2.90
C LEU A 295 5.38 3.15 -4.05
N GLY A 296 6.62 2.78 -3.73
CA GLY A 296 7.75 2.83 -4.65
C GLY A 296 7.73 1.74 -5.71
N SER A 297 8.91 1.28 -6.11
CA SER A 297 9.00 0.11 -6.99
C SER A 297 8.42 -1.12 -6.30
N PRO A 298 7.67 -1.99 -7.01
CA PRO A 298 7.12 -3.23 -6.47
C PRO A 298 8.21 -4.31 -6.35
N LEU A 299 9.31 -4.17 -7.11
CA LEU A 299 10.51 -4.96 -6.88
C LEU A 299 11.16 -4.48 -5.59
N ALA A 300 11.23 -5.37 -4.60
CA ALA A 300 11.90 -5.12 -3.34
C ALA A 300 13.31 -4.60 -3.56
N ALA A 301 13.66 -3.50 -2.88
CA ALA A 301 15.00 -2.92 -2.96
C ALA A 301 16.10 -3.88 -2.46
N HIS A 302 15.71 -4.91 -1.70
CA HIS A 302 16.59 -5.89 -1.05
C HIS A 302 16.70 -7.23 -1.80
N ALA A 303 16.13 -7.36 -3.00
CA ALA A 303 16.22 -8.58 -3.82
C ALA A 303 17.59 -8.81 -4.49
N LEU A 304 18.60 -8.00 -4.14
CA LEU A 304 19.97 -8.10 -4.62
C LEU A 304 20.92 -7.88 -3.44
N ALA A 305 21.08 -8.92 -2.63
CA ALA A 305 22.22 -9.09 -1.73
C ALA A 305 22.75 -10.50 -1.92
#